data_AF-Q6QDU0-F1
#
_entry.id   AF-Q6QDU0-F1
#
_cell.length_a   1.000
_cell.length_b   1.000
_cell.length_c   1.000
_cell.angle_alpha   90.00
_cell.angle_beta   90.00
_cell.angle_gamma   90.00
#
_symmetry.space_group_name_H-M   'P 1'
#
loop_
_entity.id
_entity.type
_entity.pdbx_description
1 polymer ?
#
loop_
_entity_poly.entity_id
_entity_poly.type
_entity_poly.pdbx_seq_one_letter_code
_entity_poly.pdbx_strand_id
1 'polypeptide(L)' 'FKLNKKLYELIITRYSEPDLAVDFDNFVCCLVRLETMFRFFKTLDTDLDGVVTFDLFK' A
#
# COMPACT_ATOMS: atom_id res chain seq x y z
N PHE A 1 8.47 8.13 -1.96
CA PHE A 1 7.76 7.29 -2.97
C PHE A 1 6.68 8.16 -3.59
N LYS A 2 6.54 8.19 -4.91
CA LYS A 2 5.45 8.90 -5.60
C LYS A 2 4.40 7.86 -5.97
N LEU A 3 3.18 7.99 -5.45
CA LEU A 3 2.10 7.08 -5.80
C LEU A 3 1.56 7.44 -7.17
N ASN A 4 1.16 6.42 -7.93
CA ASN A 4 0.46 6.64 -9.19
C ASN A 4 -1.03 6.91 -8.90
N LYS A 5 -1.74 7.42 -9.92
CA LYS A 5 -3.16 7.78 -9.79
C LYS A 5 -4.04 6.62 -9.31
N LYS A 6 -3.77 5.39 -9.77
CA LYS A 6 -4.54 4.20 -9.37
C LYS A 6 -4.39 3.88 -7.89
N LEU A 7 -3.20 4.05 -7.32
CA LEU A 7 -2.97 3.84 -5.89
C LEU A 7 -3.66 4.92 -5.05
N TYR A 8 -3.68 6.18 -5.53
CA TYR A 8 -4.46 7.23 -4.87
C TYR A 8 -5.97 6.93 -4.88
N GLU A 9 -6.51 6.51 -6.02
CA GLU A 9 -7.92 6.10 -6.13
C GLU A 9 -8.25 4.96 -5.15
N LEU A 10 -7.39 3.94 -5.07
CA LEU A 10 -7.59 2.82 -4.13
C LEU A 10 -7.56 3.26 -2.66
N ILE A 11 -6.65 4.17 -2.31
CA ILE A 11 -6.55 4.72 -0.94
C ILE A 11 -7.82 5.48 -0.60
N ILE A 12 -8.28 6.37 -1.50
CA ILE A 12 -9.52 7.12 -1.32
C ILE A 12 -10.69 6.16 -1.12
N THR A 13 -10.91 5.21 -2.04
CA THR A 13 -12.01 4.24 -1.94
C THR A 13 -11.98 3.42 -0.64
N ARG A 14 -10.81 3.19 -0.05
CA ARG A 14 -10.68 2.29 1.11
C ARG A 14 -10.66 3.00 2.47
N TYR A 15 -10.22 4.26 2.50
CA TYR A 15 -9.94 5.01 3.73
C TYR A 15 -10.71 6.34 3.82
N SER A 16 -11.47 6.74 2.80
CA SER A 16 -12.33 7.92 2.91
C SER A 16 -13.68 7.58 3.50
N GLU A 17 -14.19 8.51 4.30
CA GLU A 17 -15.58 8.56 4.73
C GLU A 17 -16.52 8.91 3.57
N PRO A 18 -17.86 8.81 3.75
CA PRO A 18 -18.83 9.09 2.68
C PRO A 18 -18.77 10.51 2.11
N ASP A 19 -18.20 11.46 2.85
CA ASP A 19 -17.98 12.86 2.43
C ASP A 19 -16.63 13.05 1.70
N LEU A 20 -15.91 11.96 1.41
CA LEU A 20 -14.57 11.93 0.82
C LEU A 20 -13.47 12.53 1.71
N ALA A 21 -13.77 12.84 2.98
CA ALA A 21 -12.76 13.18 3.95
C ALA A 21 -12.03 11.92 4.42
N VAL A 22 -10.76 12.07 4.79
CA VAL A 22 -9.98 11.02 5.44
C VAL A 22 -9.63 11.54 6.82
N ASP A 23 -10.06 10.83 7.86
CA ASP A 23 -9.69 11.19 9.22
C ASP A 23 -8.20 10.89 9.49
N PHE A 24 -7.69 11.42 10.60
CA PHE A 24 -6.27 11.27 10.93
C PHE A 24 -5.88 9.80 11.14
N ASP A 25 -6.73 9.02 11.79
CA ASP A 25 -6.43 7.63 12.13
C ASP A 25 -6.38 6.75 10.87
N ASN A 26 -7.30 6.95 9.93
CA ASN A 26 -7.32 6.30 8.62
C ASN A 26 -6.12 6.72 7.77
N PHE A 27 -5.74 7.99 7.80
CA PHE A 27 -4.55 8.48 7.09
C PHE A 27 -3.27 7.82 7.64
N VAL A 28 -3.08 7.81 8.96
CA VAL A 28 -1.92 7.17 9.60
C VAL A 28 -1.92 5.67 9.34
N CYS A 29 -3.07 5.00 9.49
CA CYS A 29 -3.22 3.57 9.20
C CYS A 29 -2.84 3.24 7.74
N CYS A 30 -3.31 4.05 6.79
CA CYS A 30 -2.95 3.91 5.38
C CYS A 30 -1.45 4.03 5.17
N LEU A 31 -0.79 5.03 5.76
CA LEU A 31 0.66 5.22 5.63
C LEU A 31 1.46 4.07 6.23
N VAL A 32 1.11 3.61 7.42
CA VAL A 32 1.77 2.48 8.09
C VAL A 32 1.63 1.21 7.25
N ARG A 33 0.43 0.94 6.73
CA ARG A 33 0.20 -0.22 5.87
C ARG A 33 1.00 -0.14 4.58
N LEU A 34 1.04 1.03 3.95
CA LEU A 34 1.80 1.27 2.72
C LEU A 34 3.31 1.09 2.95
N GLU A 35 3.84 1.66 4.02
CA GLU A 35 5.25 1.51 4.40
C GLU A 35 5.61 0.03 4.64
N THR A 36 4.76 -0.69 5.39
CA THR A 36 4.94 -2.11 5.68
C THR A 36 4.99 -2.94 4.39
N MET A 37 4.09 -2.67 3.43
CA MET A 37 4.08 -3.37 2.14
C MET A 37 5.34 -3.08 1.32
N PHE A 38 5.82 -1.83 1.28
CA PHE A 38 7.08 -1.51 0.60
C PHE A 38 8.28 -2.19 1.24
N ARG A 39 8.34 -2.24 2.57
CA ARG A 39 9.41 -2.93 3.30
C ARG A 39 9.36 -4.43 3.04
N PHE A 40 8.19 -5.03 3.15
CA PHE A 40 7.98 -6.47 2.91
C PHE A 40 8.37 -6.86 1.48
N PHE A 41 7.93 -6.07 0.50
CA PHE A 41 8.30 -6.26 -0.90
C PHE A 41 9.81 -6.21 -1.10
N LYS A 42 10.49 -5.18 -0.58
CA LYS A 42 11.96 -5.04 -0.68
C LYS A 42 12.73 -6.17 -0.01
N THR A 43 12.20 -6.74 1.07
CA THR A 43 12.83 -7.89 1.74
C THR A 43 12.74 -9.15 0.89
N LEU A 44 11.72 -9.27 0.05
CA LEU A 44 11.48 -10.45 -0.78
C LEU A 44 12.07 -10.34 -2.19
N ASP A 45 12.13 -9.11 -2.72
CA ASP A 45 12.77 -8.73 -3.98
C ASP A 45 14.30 -8.73 -3.82
N THR A 46 14.87 -9.91 -3.64
CA THR A 46 16.31 -10.09 -3.35
C THR A 46 17.21 -9.91 -4.58
N ASP A 47 16.65 -10.09 -5.78
CA ASP A 47 17.29 -9.92 -7.08
C ASP A 47 17.04 -8.53 -7.71
N LEU A 48 16.19 -7.71 -7.10
CA LEU A 48 15.94 -6.31 -7.47
C LEU A 48 15.34 -6.16 -8.88
N ASP A 49 14.58 -7.15 -9.35
CA ASP A 49 13.91 -7.11 -10.65
C ASP A 49 12.53 -6.41 -10.57
N GLY A 50 12.07 -6.12 -9.34
CA GLY A 50 10.79 -5.47 -9.08
C GLY A 50 9.59 -6.41 -9.21
N VAL A 51 9.81 -7.73 -9.13
CA VAL A 51 8.79 -8.77 -9.20
C VAL A 51 8.97 -9.77 -8.05
N VAL A 52 7.97 -9.86 -7.17
CA VAL A 52 7.95 -10.86 -6.11
C VAL A 52 6.86 -11.89 -6.41
N THR A 53 7.22 -13.17 -6.39
CA THR A 53 6.28 -14.29 -6.56
C THR A 53 5.92 -14.87 -5.19
N PHE A 54 4.63 -14.98 -4.92
CA PHE A 54 4.09 -15.64 -3.73
C PHE A 54 3.31 -16.88 -4.15
N ASP A 55 3.53 -17.98 -3.43
CA ASP A 55 2.68 -19.16 -3.52
C ASP A 55 1.89 -19.30 -2.22
N LEU A 56 0.59 -19.54 -2.33
CA LEU A 56 -0.33 -19.65 -1.20
C LEU A 56 -0.32 -21.07 -0.59
N PHE A 57 0.20 -22.06 -1.33
CA PHE A 57 0.07 -23.49 -0.99
C PHE A 57 1.40 -24.20 -0.73
N LYS A 58 2.45 -23.47 -0.32
CA LYS A 58 3.70 -24.07 0.13
C LYS A 58 3.85 -24.00 1.64
#